data_AF-A0A849K4R6-F1
#
_entry.id   AF-A0A849K4R6-F1
#
_cell.length_a   1.000
_cell.length_b   1.000
_cell.length_c   1.000
_cell.angle_alpha   90.00
_cell.angle_beta   90.00
_cell.angle_gamma   90.00
#
_symmetry.space_group_name_H-M   'P 1'
#
loop_
_entity.id
_entity.type
_entity.pdbx_description
1 polymer ?
#
loop_
_entity_poly.entity_id
_entity_poly.type
_entity_poly.pdbx_seq_one_letter_code
_entity_poly.pdbx_strand_id
1 'polypeptide(L)'
;MTTNDPHPFNPLAIDNLAESIVTRLVLSDAVPLAKVGTFQGAGCYAIYYTGDNLPHPAYVDLAALNTPDGLLHPMYVGKAIPKGGRKGVDIKVAGTKALSSRLGQHRKSVEAATNLSIDDFYARWLVLDDVWIPLGESLLISRYRPVWNALVDGFGKNPPGKERATGIRSRWDTIHPGRAWSLGETDRKESAADIEQEIAEFLRSRLGGVPQATP
;
A
#
# COMPACT_ATOMS: atom_id res chain seq x y z
N MET A 1 36.26 13.74 -15.88
CA MET A 1 37.01 13.32 -14.68
C MET A 1 36.11 13.54 -13.49
N THR A 2 35.36 12.53 -13.05
CA THR A 2 34.62 12.60 -11.79
C THR A 2 35.57 12.15 -10.69
N THR A 3 36.03 13.10 -9.89
CA THR A 3 36.88 12.84 -8.72
C THR A 3 36.09 11.99 -7.73
N ASN A 4 36.55 10.76 -7.52
CA ASN A 4 35.99 9.84 -6.53
C ASN A 4 36.54 10.22 -5.15
N ASP A 5 36.19 11.42 -4.67
CA ASP A 5 36.60 11.88 -3.35
C ASP A 5 35.71 11.20 -2.29
N PRO A 6 36.29 10.45 -1.35
CA PRO A 6 35.51 9.77 -0.33
C PRO A 6 34.90 10.78 0.64
N HIS A 7 33.57 10.97 0.56
CA HIS A 7 32.82 11.72 1.56
C HIS A 7 32.58 10.87 2.81
N PRO A 8 32.73 11.42 4.03
CA PRO A 8 32.38 10.72 5.26
C PRO A 8 30.93 10.23 5.24
N PHE A 9 30.70 8.95 5.53
CA PHE A 9 29.35 8.39 5.63
C PHE A 9 28.63 9.01 6.83
N ASN A 10 27.50 9.68 6.58
CA ASN A 10 26.63 10.20 7.63
C ASN A 10 25.48 9.21 7.90
N PRO A 11 25.53 8.41 8.98
CA PRO A 11 24.46 7.46 9.30
C PRO A 11 23.12 8.13 9.60
N LEU A 12 23.11 9.43 9.91
CA LEU A 12 21.90 10.22 10.20
C LEU A 12 21.40 11.02 8.99
N ALA A 13 22.01 10.84 7.80
CA ALA A 13 21.46 11.40 6.58
C ALA A 13 20.02 10.90 6.40
N ILE A 14 19.12 11.77 5.96
CA ILE A 14 17.70 11.45 5.80
C ILE A 14 17.52 10.20 4.94
N ASP A 15 18.31 10.05 3.87
CA ASP A 15 18.29 8.88 2.99
C ASP A 15 18.75 7.59 3.70
N ASN A 16 19.68 7.65 4.64
CA ASN A 16 20.10 6.46 5.38
C ASN A 16 19.06 6.05 6.45
N LEU A 17 18.45 7.02 7.12
CA LEU A 17 17.35 6.78 8.06
C LEU A 17 16.13 6.21 7.34
N ALA A 18 15.81 6.79 6.19
CA ALA A 18 14.84 6.32 5.22
C ALA A 18 15.04 4.84 4.85
N GLU A 19 16.25 4.49 4.43
CA GLU A 19 16.63 3.12 4.07
C GLU A 19 16.46 2.15 5.24
N SER A 20 16.79 2.56 6.46
CA SER A 20 16.61 1.73 7.65
C SER A 20 15.13 1.40 7.89
N ILE A 21 14.22 2.35 7.67
CA ILE A 21 12.76 2.15 7.82
C ILE A 21 12.26 1.18 6.76
N VAL A 22 12.67 1.35 5.50
CA VAL A 22 12.26 0.46 4.42
C VAL A 22 12.77 -0.96 4.65
N THR A 23 14.06 -1.10 4.98
CA THR A 23 14.70 -2.38 5.27
C THR A 23 13.97 -3.10 6.40
N ARG A 24 13.69 -2.38 7.50
CA ARG A 24 12.97 -2.95 8.64
C ARG A 24 11.57 -3.41 8.30
N LEU A 25 10.85 -2.68 7.43
CA LEU A 25 9.53 -3.12 6.96
C LEU A 25 9.63 -4.36 6.08
N VAL A 26 10.61 -4.46 5.18
CA VAL A 26 10.76 -5.61 4.27
C VAL A 26 11.16 -6.88 5.05
N LEU A 27 11.98 -6.73 6.08
CA LEU A 27 12.42 -7.82 6.93
C LEU A 27 11.36 -8.28 7.94
N SER A 28 10.23 -7.57 8.08
CA SER A 28 9.18 -8.01 9.00
C SER A 28 8.37 -9.16 8.41
N ASP A 29 7.89 -10.03 9.29
CA ASP A 29 7.08 -11.17 8.88
C ASP A 29 5.80 -10.68 8.19
N ALA A 30 5.53 -11.26 7.03
CA ALA A 30 4.29 -11.04 6.34
C ALA A 30 3.18 -11.83 7.03
N VAL A 31 2.04 -11.17 7.24
CA VAL A 31 0.86 -11.81 7.83
C VAL A 31 -0.27 -11.77 6.81
N PRO A 32 -1.00 -12.88 6.58
CA PRO A 32 -2.19 -12.87 5.76
C PRO A 32 -3.14 -11.76 6.22
N LEU A 33 -3.62 -10.93 5.29
CA LEU A 33 -4.43 -9.75 5.62
C LEU A 33 -5.72 -10.14 6.36
N ALA A 34 -6.30 -11.30 6.02
CA ALA A 34 -7.41 -11.92 6.75
C ALA A 34 -7.12 -12.08 8.25
N LYS A 35 -5.88 -12.47 8.60
CA LYS A 35 -5.44 -12.84 9.96
C LYS A 35 -4.86 -11.68 10.76
N VAL A 36 -4.83 -10.47 10.21
CA VAL A 36 -4.36 -9.29 10.94
C VAL A 36 -5.28 -9.03 12.15
N GLY A 37 -4.71 -9.24 13.34
CA GLY A 37 -5.37 -8.99 14.62
C GLY A 37 -5.35 -7.51 15.04
N THR A 38 -5.94 -7.25 16.21
CA THR A 38 -5.86 -5.91 16.83
C THR A 38 -4.56 -5.75 17.60
N PHE A 39 -3.87 -4.65 17.38
CA PHE A 39 -2.65 -4.28 18.10
C PHE A 39 -2.53 -2.76 18.26
N GLN A 40 -1.64 -2.32 19.14
CA GLN A 40 -1.35 -0.90 19.37
C GLN A 40 -0.16 -0.44 18.51
N GLY A 41 -0.24 0.78 18.00
CA GLY A 41 0.76 1.44 17.18
C GLY A 41 0.16 2.38 16.13
N ALA A 42 0.94 3.39 15.78
CA ALA A 42 0.85 4.14 14.53
C ALA A 42 2.11 3.85 13.70
N GLY A 43 2.06 4.04 12.39
CA GLY A 43 3.17 3.61 11.54
C GLY A 43 2.86 3.51 10.05
N CYS A 44 3.71 2.77 9.36
CA CYS A 44 3.60 2.46 7.94
C CYS A 44 3.24 0.99 7.73
N TYR A 45 2.64 0.69 6.59
CA TYR A 45 2.31 -0.68 6.18
C TYR A 45 2.42 -0.82 4.66
N ALA A 46 2.63 -2.06 4.24
CA ALA A 46 2.61 -2.50 2.85
C ALA A 46 1.66 -3.68 2.72
N ILE A 47 0.84 -3.69 1.67
CA ILE A 47 -0.07 -4.76 1.30
C ILE A 47 0.44 -5.38 0.01
N TYR A 48 0.47 -6.71 -0.04
CA TYR A 48 0.96 -7.53 -1.14
C TYR A 48 -0.17 -8.41 -1.65
N TYR A 49 -0.07 -8.81 -2.92
CA TYR A 49 -1.03 -9.67 -3.60
C TYR A 49 -0.26 -10.80 -4.29
N THR A 50 -0.79 -12.02 -4.15
CA THR A 50 -0.24 -13.28 -4.68
C THR A 50 -1.12 -13.88 -5.78
N GLY A 51 -2.45 -13.74 -5.64
CA GLY A 51 -3.42 -14.17 -6.66
C GLY A 51 -3.57 -15.68 -6.81
N ASP A 52 -3.19 -16.47 -5.80
CA ASP A 52 -3.22 -17.94 -5.86
C ASP A 52 -4.64 -18.53 -5.86
N ASN A 53 -5.59 -17.85 -5.21
CA ASN A 53 -6.97 -18.32 -5.02
C ASN A 53 -7.92 -17.72 -6.05
N LEU A 54 -7.88 -16.40 -6.26
CA LEU A 54 -8.67 -15.70 -7.28
C LEU A 54 -7.76 -14.74 -8.07
N PRO A 55 -7.07 -15.24 -9.11
CA PRO A 55 -6.18 -14.44 -9.94
C PRO A 55 -6.95 -13.34 -10.67
N HIS A 56 -6.43 -12.11 -10.61
CA HIS A 56 -6.95 -10.98 -11.37
C HIS A 56 -6.06 -10.74 -12.61
N PRO A 57 -6.61 -10.74 -13.85
CA PRO A 57 -5.80 -10.66 -15.08
C PRO A 57 -4.87 -9.45 -15.14
N ALA A 58 -5.31 -8.30 -14.63
CA ALA A 58 -4.51 -7.08 -14.58
C ALA A 58 -3.26 -7.19 -13.68
N TYR A 59 -3.18 -8.16 -12.76
CA TYR A 59 -2.13 -8.24 -11.74
C TYR A 59 -1.19 -9.43 -11.89
N VAL A 60 -1.29 -10.19 -12.98
CA VAL A 60 -0.51 -11.43 -13.19
C VAL A 60 1.00 -11.20 -13.08
N ASP A 61 1.53 -10.14 -13.69
CA ASP A 61 2.97 -9.84 -13.65
C ASP A 61 3.47 -9.50 -12.22
N LEU A 62 2.61 -8.89 -11.38
CA LEU A 62 2.94 -8.61 -9.98
C LEU A 62 2.82 -9.87 -9.11
N ALA A 63 1.76 -10.65 -9.32
CA ALA A 63 1.52 -11.92 -8.63
C ALA A 63 2.67 -12.90 -8.86
N ALA A 64 3.19 -13.01 -10.09
CA ALA A 64 4.30 -13.89 -10.42
C ALA A 64 5.61 -13.61 -9.66
N LEU A 65 5.77 -12.39 -9.12
CA LEU A 65 6.95 -11.99 -8.33
C LEU A 65 6.70 -11.98 -6.82
N ASN A 66 5.48 -12.32 -6.38
CA ASN A 66 5.09 -12.37 -4.99
C ASN A 66 4.65 -13.78 -4.65
N THR A 67 5.48 -14.50 -3.92
CA THR A 67 5.11 -15.80 -3.34
C THR A 67 4.94 -15.65 -1.82
N PRO A 68 4.23 -16.58 -1.15
CA PRO A 68 4.13 -16.57 0.32
C PRO A 68 5.50 -16.50 1.03
N ASP A 69 6.54 -17.10 0.43
CA ASP A 69 7.91 -17.12 0.95
C ASP A 69 8.75 -15.90 0.51
N GLY A 70 8.25 -15.11 -0.45
CA GLY A 70 8.99 -14.01 -1.07
C GLY A 70 8.05 -12.93 -1.59
N LEU A 71 7.64 -12.01 -0.71
CA LEU A 71 6.83 -10.84 -1.06
C LEU A 71 7.73 -9.63 -1.36
N LEU A 72 7.98 -9.38 -2.64
CA LEU A 72 8.94 -8.39 -3.12
C LEU A 72 8.29 -7.06 -3.52
N HIS A 73 7.11 -7.11 -4.13
CA HIS A 73 6.47 -5.95 -4.73
C HIS A 73 5.12 -5.65 -4.07
N PRO A 74 5.02 -4.59 -3.25
CA PRO A 74 3.74 -4.22 -2.66
C PRO A 74 2.75 -3.77 -3.75
N MET A 75 1.50 -4.18 -3.57
CA MET A 75 0.33 -3.70 -4.31
C MET A 75 -0.04 -2.28 -3.84
N TYR A 76 0.06 -2.05 -2.53
CA TYR A 76 -0.24 -0.77 -1.88
C TYR A 76 0.66 -0.51 -0.68
N VAL A 77 0.98 0.77 -0.45
CA VAL A 77 1.66 1.27 0.73
C VAL A 77 0.82 2.39 1.34
N GLY A 78 0.77 2.44 2.66
CA GLY A 78 0.18 3.58 3.34
C GLY A 78 0.67 3.77 4.76
N LYS A 79 0.16 4.83 5.38
CA LYS A 79 0.38 5.12 6.80
C LYS A 79 -0.90 5.15 7.62
N ALA A 80 -0.73 5.07 8.94
CA ALA A 80 -1.75 5.36 9.93
C ALA A 80 -1.14 6.17 11.07
N ILE A 81 -1.70 7.34 11.34
CA ILE A 81 -1.27 8.25 12.42
C ILE A 81 -2.31 8.28 13.55
N PRO A 82 -1.93 8.60 14.80
CA PRO A 82 -2.87 8.68 15.91
C PRO A 82 -3.97 9.74 15.68
N LYS A 83 -5.21 9.45 16.08
CA LYS A 83 -6.29 10.45 16.11
C LYS A 83 -5.94 11.54 17.12
N GLY A 84 -5.65 12.76 16.69
CA GLY A 84 -5.28 13.87 17.58
C GLY A 84 -3.82 14.32 17.47
N GLY A 85 -2.95 13.55 16.78
CA GLY A 85 -1.59 14.01 16.44
C GLY A 85 -1.60 15.28 15.57
N ARG A 86 -2.68 15.48 14.79
CA ARG A 86 -2.94 16.72 14.03
C ARG A 86 -3.37 17.92 14.90
N LYS A 87 -3.64 17.72 16.19
CA LYS A 87 -4.07 18.75 17.15
C LYS A 87 -3.03 19.01 18.25
N GLY A 88 -1.81 18.48 18.14
CA GLY A 88 -0.73 18.71 19.11
C GLY A 88 -0.99 18.13 20.50
N VAL A 89 -1.88 17.15 20.61
CA VAL A 89 -2.12 16.43 21.88
C VAL A 89 -1.11 15.29 21.94
N ASP A 90 -0.32 15.21 23.02
CA ASP A 90 0.67 14.14 23.30
C ASP A 90 -0.03 12.77 23.44
N ILE A 91 -0.44 12.20 22.31
CA ILE A 91 -0.91 10.83 22.23
C ILE A 91 0.29 9.98 21.91
N LYS A 92 0.81 9.28 22.93
CA LYS A 92 1.89 8.32 22.73
C LYS A 92 1.51 7.31 21.65
N VAL A 93 2.37 7.14 20.65
CA VAL A 93 2.24 6.18 19.53
C VAL A 93 1.87 4.76 20.02
N ALA A 94 2.41 4.35 21.17
CA ALA A 94 2.17 3.05 21.77
C ALA A 94 0.73 2.84 22.33
N GLY A 95 -0.08 3.90 22.45
CA GLY A 95 -1.42 3.84 23.05
C GLY A 95 -2.58 3.83 22.05
N THR A 96 -2.32 3.93 20.74
CA THR A 96 -3.37 4.03 19.71
C THR A 96 -3.50 2.74 18.90
N LYS A 97 -4.70 2.42 18.40
CA LYS A 97 -4.94 1.31 17.46
C LYS A 97 -4.99 1.77 15.99
N ALA A 98 -4.29 2.86 15.67
CA ALA A 98 -4.39 3.51 14.36
C ALA A 98 -4.04 2.55 13.21
N LEU A 99 -2.93 1.82 13.34
CA LEU A 99 -2.42 0.93 12.29
C LEU A 99 -3.32 -0.29 12.08
N SER A 100 -3.64 -1.02 13.15
CA SER A 100 -4.51 -2.20 13.08
C SER A 100 -5.93 -1.86 12.62
N SER A 101 -6.48 -0.71 13.04
CA SER A 101 -7.77 -0.22 12.55
C SER A 101 -7.73 0.10 11.05
N ARG A 102 -6.63 0.68 10.56
CA ARG A 102 -6.47 1.01 9.14
C ARG A 102 -6.33 -0.23 8.27
N LEU A 103 -5.51 -1.20 8.67
CA LEU A 103 -5.41 -2.50 7.99
C LEU A 103 -6.77 -3.23 7.99
N GLY A 104 -7.53 -3.16 9.08
CA GLY A 104 -8.88 -3.70 9.15
C GLY A 104 -9.88 -3.03 8.19
N GLN A 105 -9.72 -1.74 7.88
CA GLN A 105 -10.53 -1.06 6.86
C GLN A 105 -10.18 -1.53 5.44
N HIS A 106 -8.89 -1.73 5.17
CA HIS A 106 -8.41 -2.27 3.90
C HIS A 106 -8.87 -3.70 3.68
N ARG A 107 -8.78 -4.55 4.71
CA ARG A 107 -9.34 -5.91 4.69
C ARG A 107 -10.82 -5.88 4.27
N LYS A 108 -11.64 -5.05 4.91
CA LYS A 108 -13.06 -4.91 4.57
C LYS A 108 -13.31 -4.43 3.13
N SER A 109 -12.40 -3.63 2.57
CA SER A 109 -12.51 -3.18 1.19
C SER A 109 -12.24 -4.33 0.23
N VAL A 110 -11.20 -5.14 0.49
CA VAL A 110 -10.88 -6.34 -0.29
C VAL A 110 -11.99 -7.38 -0.17
N GLU A 111 -12.48 -7.66 1.04
CA GLU A 111 -13.59 -8.60 1.28
C GLU A 111 -14.90 -8.18 0.59
N ALA A 112 -15.10 -6.88 0.37
CA ALA A 112 -16.28 -6.38 -0.32
C ALA A 112 -16.17 -6.52 -1.84
N ALA A 113 -14.96 -6.60 -2.41
CA ALA A 113 -14.77 -6.71 -3.85
C ALA A 113 -15.19 -8.10 -4.36
N THR A 114 -15.92 -8.15 -5.47
CA THR A 114 -16.41 -9.44 -6.00
C THR A 114 -15.38 -10.23 -6.80
N ASN A 115 -14.26 -9.59 -7.16
CA ASN A 115 -13.21 -10.14 -8.01
C ASN A 115 -11.83 -10.21 -7.33
N LEU A 116 -11.80 -10.16 -6.00
CA LEU A 116 -10.59 -10.34 -5.19
C LEU A 116 -10.87 -11.38 -4.10
N SER A 117 -9.91 -12.26 -3.83
CA SER A 117 -9.95 -13.12 -2.64
C SER A 117 -9.09 -12.50 -1.54
N ILE A 118 -9.61 -12.43 -0.31
CA ILE A 118 -8.83 -11.94 0.84
C ILE A 118 -7.64 -12.85 1.17
N ASP A 119 -7.71 -14.13 0.80
CA ASP A 119 -6.65 -15.11 1.03
C ASP A 119 -5.42 -14.88 0.12
N ASP A 120 -5.56 -14.04 -0.91
CA ASP A 120 -4.46 -13.66 -1.80
C ASP A 120 -3.64 -12.48 -1.27
N PHE A 121 -4.04 -11.88 -0.15
CA PHE A 121 -3.43 -10.66 0.38
C PHE A 121 -2.64 -10.88 1.66
N TYR A 122 -1.50 -10.21 1.72
CA TYR A 122 -0.60 -10.20 2.88
C TYR A 122 -0.28 -8.77 3.27
N ALA A 123 0.08 -8.55 4.53
CA ALA A 123 0.50 -7.27 5.03
C ALA A 123 1.81 -7.38 5.82
N ARG A 124 2.68 -6.39 5.64
CA ARG A 124 3.79 -6.06 6.54
C ARG A 124 3.51 -4.69 7.13
N TRP A 125 3.92 -4.47 8.37
CA TRP A 125 3.81 -3.16 9.02
C TRP A 125 4.98 -2.87 9.94
N LEU A 126 5.18 -1.60 10.22
CA LEU A 126 6.18 -1.09 11.13
C LEU A 126 5.56 0.00 11.99
N VAL A 127 5.56 -0.21 13.31
CA VAL A 127 5.18 0.82 14.29
C VAL A 127 6.34 1.81 14.39
N LEU A 128 6.03 3.10 14.25
CA LEU A 128 7.00 4.17 14.16
C LEU A 128 6.54 5.37 14.99
N ASP A 129 7.49 6.13 15.53
CA ASP A 129 7.18 7.43 16.10
C ASP A 129 6.61 8.38 15.03
N ASP A 130 5.69 9.25 15.43
CA ASP A 130 4.89 10.09 14.54
C ASP A 130 5.73 10.93 13.55
N VAL A 131 6.93 11.34 13.97
CA VAL A 131 7.87 12.12 13.14
C VAL A 131 8.39 11.34 11.94
N TRP A 132 8.53 10.01 12.04
CA TRP A 132 9.09 9.15 11.00
C TRP A 132 8.05 8.61 10.02
N ILE A 133 6.77 8.60 10.42
CA ILE A 133 5.69 8.01 9.62
C ILE A 133 5.59 8.65 8.22
N PRO A 134 5.58 9.99 8.06
CA PRO A 134 5.48 10.59 6.72
C PRO A 134 6.69 10.31 5.83
N LEU A 135 7.89 10.28 6.41
CA LEU A 135 9.11 9.96 5.71
C LEU A 135 9.05 8.51 5.20
N GLY A 136 8.79 7.56 6.09
CA GLY A 136 8.71 6.13 5.77
C GLY A 136 7.73 5.82 4.63
N GLU A 137 6.51 6.37 4.68
CA GLU A 137 5.52 6.18 3.62
C GLU A 137 6.02 6.72 2.27
N SER A 138 6.54 7.94 2.26
CA SER A 138 6.96 8.60 1.01
C SER A 138 8.06 7.81 0.30
N LEU A 139 8.99 7.24 1.06
CA LEU A 139 10.09 6.44 0.52
C LEU A 139 9.63 5.09 0.01
N LEU A 140 8.76 4.42 0.75
CA LEU A 140 8.17 3.15 0.30
C LEU A 140 7.39 3.34 -1.01
N ILE A 141 6.63 4.43 -1.13
CA ILE A 141 5.93 4.79 -2.37
C ILE A 141 6.94 5.12 -3.49
N SER A 142 7.97 5.92 -3.20
CA SER A 142 8.98 6.30 -4.19
C SER A 142 9.76 5.10 -4.72
N ARG A 143 10.19 4.20 -3.82
CA ARG A 143 10.95 2.99 -4.14
C ARG A 143 10.13 1.99 -4.94
N TYR A 144 8.96 1.62 -4.44
CA TYR A 144 8.20 0.51 -5.01
C TYR A 144 7.20 0.94 -6.08
N ARG A 145 6.78 2.21 -6.08
CA ARG A 145 5.70 2.74 -6.92
C ARG A 145 4.51 1.77 -7.02
N PRO A 146 3.88 1.40 -5.88
CA PRO A 146 2.82 0.40 -5.87
C PRO A 146 1.67 0.83 -6.78
N VAL A 147 1.04 -0.12 -7.49
CA VAL A 147 0.06 0.20 -8.54
C VAL A 147 -1.21 0.86 -7.97
N TRP A 148 -1.64 0.49 -6.76
CA TRP A 148 -2.76 1.16 -6.05
C TRP A 148 -2.40 2.50 -5.40
N ASN A 149 -1.12 2.92 -5.44
CA ASN A 149 -0.70 4.27 -5.08
C ASN A 149 -0.48 5.15 -6.32
N ALA A 150 0.15 4.58 -7.35
CA ALA A 150 0.65 5.33 -8.50
C ALA A 150 -0.37 5.49 -9.62
N LEU A 151 -1.24 4.50 -9.84
CA LEU A 151 -2.11 4.43 -11.03
C LEU A 151 -3.59 4.27 -10.69
N VAL A 152 -3.90 3.41 -9.72
CA VAL A 152 -5.28 3.06 -9.36
C VAL A 152 -5.67 3.82 -8.11
N ASP A 153 -6.24 5.01 -8.28
CA ASP A 153 -6.70 5.82 -7.16
C ASP A 153 -7.90 5.18 -6.45
N GLY A 154 -8.06 5.49 -5.16
CA GLY A 154 -9.30 5.23 -4.43
C GLY A 154 -9.32 4.04 -3.47
N PHE A 155 -8.32 3.16 -3.47
CA PHE A 155 -8.25 2.06 -2.51
C PHE A 155 -8.35 2.58 -1.06
N GLY A 156 -7.52 3.56 -0.71
CA GLY A 156 -7.48 4.17 0.62
C GLY A 156 -8.63 5.15 0.95
N LYS A 157 -9.67 5.27 0.11
CA LYS A 157 -10.83 6.12 0.43
C LYS A 157 -11.61 5.54 1.63
N ASN A 158 -12.12 6.43 2.47
CA ASN A 158 -13.10 6.08 3.49
C ASN A 158 -14.52 6.26 2.93
N PRO A 159 -15.52 5.53 3.44
CA PRO A 159 -16.91 5.78 3.08
C PRO A 159 -17.26 7.27 3.27
N PRO A 160 -17.91 7.91 2.28
CA PRO A 160 -18.39 9.27 2.46
C PRO A 160 -19.37 9.34 3.64
N GLY A 161 -19.39 10.48 4.35
CA GLY A 161 -20.45 10.75 5.31
C GLY A 161 -21.81 10.73 4.63
N LYS A 162 -22.89 10.49 5.40
CA LYS A 162 -24.28 10.27 4.91
C LYS A 162 -24.79 11.30 3.89
N GLU A 163 -24.17 12.48 3.80
CA GLU A 163 -24.59 13.60 2.95
C GLU A 163 -23.71 13.80 1.70
N ARG A 164 -22.71 12.94 1.45
CA ARG A 164 -21.68 13.15 0.39
C ARG A 164 -21.57 12.02 -0.63
N ALA A 165 -22.69 11.46 -1.08
CA ALA A 165 -22.69 10.62 -2.28
C ALA A 165 -22.60 11.49 -3.55
N THR A 166 -21.58 12.35 -3.62
CA THR A 166 -21.34 13.25 -4.76
C THR A 166 -19.90 13.09 -5.19
N GLY A 167 -19.70 12.37 -6.29
CA GLY A 167 -18.36 12.10 -6.80
C GLY A 167 -18.35 11.15 -7.98
N ILE A 168 -17.24 11.19 -8.71
CA ILE A 168 -16.92 10.21 -9.74
C ILE A 168 -16.33 8.98 -9.04
N ARG A 169 -16.78 7.80 -9.44
CA ARG A 169 -16.28 6.52 -8.94
C ARG A 169 -14.76 6.44 -9.10
N SER A 170 -14.05 5.94 -8.09
CA SER A 170 -12.58 5.82 -8.18
C SER A 170 -12.16 4.76 -9.20
N ARG A 171 -10.91 4.80 -9.69
CA ARG A 171 -10.40 3.70 -10.53
C ARG A 171 -10.48 2.37 -9.80
N TRP A 172 -10.11 2.33 -8.51
CA TRP A 172 -10.20 1.12 -7.69
C TRP A 172 -11.64 0.58 -7.61
N ASP A 173 -12.63 1.42 -7.34
CA ASP A 173 -14.04 1.00 -7.28
C ASP A 173 -14.62 0.61 -8.65
N THR A 174 -14.02 1.09 -9.74
CA THR A 174 -14.44 0.76 -11.10
C THR A 174 -13.98 -0.64 -11.49
N ILE A 175 -12.75 -1.01 -11.14
CA ILE A 175 -12.20 -2.34 -11.43
C ILE A 175 -12.50 -3.37 -10.33
N HIS A 176 -12.80 -2.95 -9.11
CA HIS A 176 -13.13 -3.83 -7.97
C HIS A 176 -14.50 -3.47 -7.39
N PRO A 177 -15.60 -3.88 -8.05
CA PRO A 177 -16.95 -3.55 -7.60
C PRO A 177 -17.29 -4.27 -6.29
N GLY A 178 -18.09 -3.62 -5.44
CA GLY A 178 -18.72 -4.24 -4.27
C GLY A 178 -18.74 -3.41 -2.98
N ARG A 179 -17.96 -2.31 -2.92
CA ARG A 179 -18.13 -1.32 -1.83
C ARG A 179 -19.47 -0.60 -1.96
N ALA A 180 -20.40 -0.84 -1.05
CA ALA A 180 -21.78 -0.32 -1.13
C ALA A 180 -21.88 1.20 -1.38
N TRP A 181 -20.92 1.99 -0.87
CA TRP A 181 -20.94 3.44 -1.02
C TRP A 181 -20.50 3.93 -2.42
N SER A 182 -19.80 3.12 -3.21
CA SER A 182 -19.41 3.49 -4.58
C SER A 182 -20.53 3.29 -5.61
N LEU A 183 -21.60 2.57 -5.23
CA LEU A 183 -22.81 2.41 -6.05
C LEU A 183 -23.57 3.73 -6.25
N GLY A 184 -23.44 4.68 -5.32
CA GLY A 184 -24.04 6.01 -5.44
C GLY A 184 -23.19 7.02 -6.20
N GLU A 185 -21.97 6.65 -6.60
CA GLU A 185 -21.06 7.54 -7.34
C GLU A 185 -21.32 7.46 -8.85
N THR A 186 -21.08 8.57 -9.56
CA THR A 186 -21.19 8.63 -11.02
C THR A 186 -20.10 7.77 -11.66
N ASP A 187 -20.46 6.99 -12.68
CA ASP A 187 -19.51 6.18 -13.43
C ASP A 187 -18.41 7.03 -14.08
N ARG A 188 -17.23 6.42 -14.23
CA ARG A 188 -16.11 7.02 -14.96
C ARG A 188 -16.37 6.94 -16.47
N LYS A 189 -15.66 7.79 -17.22
CA LYS A 189 -15.58 7.66 -18.68
C LYS A 189 -14.73 6.46 -19.11
N GLU A 190 -13.68 6.18 -18.33
CA GLU A 190 -12.80 5.02 -18.51
C GLU A 190 -13.53 3.76 -18.09
N SER A 191 -13.52 2.72 -18.93
CA SER A 191 -14.10 1.43 -18.58
C SER A 191 -13.15 0.64 -17.66
N ALA A 192 -13.67 -0.40 -17.01
CA ALA A 192 -12.82 -1.32 -16.24
C ALA A 192 -11.72 -1.94 -17.11
N ALA A 193 -12.05 -2.33 -18.35
CA ALA A 193 -11.10 -2.91 -19.29
C ALA A 193 -9.97 -1.94 -19.67
N ASP A 194 -10.29 -0.65 -19.87
CA ASP A 194 -9.26 0.37 -20.15
C ASP A 194 -8.27 0.50 -18.99
N ILE A 195 -8.79 0.54 -17.76
CA ILE A 195 -7.98 0.65 -16.54
C ILE A 195 -7.15 -0.63 -16.33
N GLU A 196 -7.74 -1.81 -16.55
CA GLU A 196 -7.04 -3.10 -16.45
C GLU A 196 -5.89 -3.22 -17.46
N GLN A 197 -6.09 -2.75 -18.70
CA GLN A 197 -5.04 -2.70 -19.69
C GLN A 197 -3.90 -1.76 -19.26
N GLU A 198 -4.23 -0.55 -18.79
CA GLU A 198 -3.24 0.42 -18.30
C GLU A 198 -2.44 -0.14 -17.11
N ILE A 199 -3.09 -0.87 -16.21
CA ILE A 199 -2.45 -1.57 -15.09
C ILE A 199 -1.46 -2.62 -15.61
N ALA A 200 -1.89 -3.48 -16.53
CA ALA A 200 -1.04 -4.56 -17.06
C ALA A 200 0.20 -3.98 -17.76
N GLU A 201 0.04 -2.93 -18.55
CA GLU A 201 1.13 -2.22 -19.21
C GLU A 201 2.08 -1.55 -18.20
N PHE A 202 1.53 -0.88 -17.19
CA PHE A 202 2.29 -0.27 -16.11
C PHE A 202 3.13 -1.30 -15.34
N LEU A 203 2.52 -2.43 -14.96
CA LEU A 203 3.20 -3.49 -14.23
C LEU A 203 4.27 -4.16 -15.08
N ARG A 204 3.98 -4.49 -16.34
CA ARG A 204 4.96 -5.07 -17.27
C ARG A 204 6.15 -4.16 -17.50
N SER A 205 5.93 -2.87 -17.72
CA SER A 205 7.00 -1.88 -17.91
C SER A 205 7.86 -1.73 -16.65
N ARG A 206 7.21 -1.62 -15.48
CA ARG A 206 7.91 -1.44 -14.20
C ARG A 206 8.67 -2.69 -13.75
N LEU A 207 8.09 -3.87 -13.93
CA LEU A 207 8.61 -5.14 -13.41
C LEU A 207 9.48 -5.89 -14.43
N GLY A 208 9.21 -5.73 -15.72
CA GLY A 208 10.01 -6.32 -16.81
C GLY A 208 11.27 -5.51 -17.17
N GLY A 209 11.44 -4.32 -16.60
CA GLY A 209 12.51 -3.37 -16.93
C GLY A 209 13.74 -3.35 -16.01
N VAL A 210 13.94 -4.31 -15.11
CA VAL A 210 15.05 -4.29 -14.14
C VAL A 210 16.04 -5.44 -14.39
N PRO A 211 17.32 -5.16 -14.73
CA PRO A 211 18.40 -6.14 -14.64
C PRO A 211 18.47 -6.67 -13.21
N GLN A 212 18.70 -7.98 -13.04
CA GLN A 212 18.87 -8.57 -11.71
C GLN A 212 19.79 -7.72 -10.84
N ALA A 213 19.30 -7.34 -9.66
CA ALA A 213 20.16 -6.75 -8.64
C ALA A 213 21.30 -7.74 -8.38
N THR A 214 22.49 -7.41 -8.85
CA THR A 214 23.72 -8.15 -8.54
C THR A 214 23.91 -8.14 -7.02
N PRO A 215 24.29 -9.27 -6.41
CA PRO A 215 24.52 -9.37 -4.97
C PRO A 215 25.58 -8.41 -4.45
#